data_AF-A0A925V998-F1
#
_entry.id   AF-A0A925V998-F1
#
_cell.length_a   1.000
_cell.length_b   1.000
_cell.length_c   1.000
_cell.angle_alpha   90.00
_cell.angle_beta   90.00
_cell.angle_gamma   90.00
#
_symmetry.space_group_name_H-M   'P 1'
#
loop_
_entity.id
_entity.type
_entity.pdbx_description
1 polymer ?
#
loop_
_entity_poly.entity_id
_entity_poly.type
_entity_poly.pdbx_seq_one_letter_code
_entity_poly.pdbx_strand_id
1 'polypeptide(L)'
;MPRSPRMRRIAIVGAVVLALLVAGVAWLLRVEDIPDELPAVQGDPRAVTIPPVGAQPPLELAALAGKTAVFVVISPQNFREGRALNHALHRWSLPPQTVAYVVGDVEGMGAFSAQIAEGMERLADEMRYPVYADFEGVFARTFGLPKGHHGFVVLGPDGTVLERRSGGAEAAELERIRVLLGAEEPAPGPAAPEFSVGGLDRESCSQGTPCALVFLAHAVARKDVPKIPGGYDGDDEGRRERMLDPSIRLVATVMAAKLERARGVLVGRVNDLELPRGWQQVDDDAALRTSFGVGAQEAGIVIIDGNGLVAVDERGLVPLYKRDRVADVIGVDFEKPADEDDDDDE
;
A
#
# COMPACT_ATOMS: atom_id res chain seq x y z
N MET A 1 -28.22 45.99 24.19
CA MET A 1 -28.73 45.01 25.18
C MET A 1 -27.54 44.32 25.84
N PRO A 2 -27.37 44.43 27.17
CA PRO A 2 -26.28 43.74 27.87
C PRO A 2 -26.54 42.23 27.86
N ARG A 3 -25.62 41.45 27.28
CA ARG A 3 -25.68 39.97 27.31
C ARG A 3 -25.70 39.52 28.78
N SER A 4 -26.67 38.69 29.15
CA SER A 4 -26.79 38.23 30.53
C SER A 4 -25.50 37.52 30.98
N PRO A 5 -25.07 37.67 32.25
CA PRO A 5 -23.84 37.05 32.75
C PRO A 5 -23.86 35.52 32.63
N ARG A 6 -25.04 34.89 32.50
CA ARG A 6 -25.20 33.45 32.22
C ARG A 6 -24.82 33.09 30.78
N MET A 7 -25.23 33.87 29.77
CA MET A 7 -24.83 33.62 28.38
C MET A 7 -23.32 33.78 28.16
N ARG A 8 -22.69 34.74 28.85
CA ARG A 8 -21.23 34.91 28.80
C ARG A 8 -20.49 33.72 29.40
N ARG A 9 -21.01 33.12 30.50
CA ARG A 9 -20.43 31.90 31.10
C ARG A 9 -20.59 30.67 30.20
N ILE A 10 -21.76 30.49 29.58
CA ILE A 10 -21.99 29.37 28.65
C ILE A 10 -21.07 29.46 27.43
N ALA A 11 -20.91 30.67 26.86
CA ALA A 11 -20.00 30.88 25.73
C ALA A 11 -18.53 30.61 26.08
N ILE A 12 -18.09 31.00 27.29
CA ILE A 12 -16.71 30.71 27.76
C ILE A 12 -16.52 29.21 27.97
N VAL A 13 -17.47 28.53 28.62
CA VAL A 13 -17.39 27.08 28.81
C VAL A 13 -17.39 26.34 27.47
N GLY A 14 -18.25 26.73 26.53
CA GLY A 14 -18.26 26.16 25.18
C GLY A 14 -16.95 26.38 24.42
N ALA A 15 -16.35 27.56 24.53
CA ALA A 15 -15.06 27.86 23.90
C ALA A 15 -13.91 27.05 24.54
N VAL A 16 -13.91 26.87 25.85
CA VAL A 16 -12.91 26.05 26.56
C VAL A 16 -13.05 24.57 26.17
N VAL A 17 -14.27 24.04 26.12
CA VAL A 17 -14.51 22.66 25.68
C VAL A 17 -14.07 22.47 24.22
N LEU A 18 -14.39 23.40 23.33
CA LEU A 18 -13.96 23.35 21.93
C LEU A 18 -12.44 23.42 21.81
N ALA A 19 -11.78 24.32 22.56
CA ALA A 19 -10.31 24.42 22.56
C ALA A 19 -9.65 23.14 23.09
N LEU A 20 -10.22 22.50 24.11
CA LEU A 20 -9.73 21.22 24.63
C LEU A 20 -9.95 20.07 23.63
N LEU A 21 -11.07 20.07 22.89
CA LEU A 21 -11.30 19.08 21.82
C LEU A 21 -10.33 19.28 20.66
N VAL A 22 -10.10 20.51 20.22
CA VAL A 22 -9.14 20.82 19.15
C VAL A 22 -7.72 20.49 19.60
N ALA A 23 -7.32 20.85 20.83
CA ALA A 23 -6.03 20.48 21.38
C ALA A 23 -5.87 18.96 21.53
N GLY A 24 -6.92 18.25 21.92
CA GLY A 24 -6.94 16.79 21.99
C GLY A 24 -6.75 16.14 20.62
N VAL A 25 -7.46 16.61 19.59
CA VAL A 25 -7.27 16.13 18.21
C VAL A 25 -5.87 16.47 17.69
N ALA A 26 -5.38 17.68 17.93
CA ALA A 26 -4.03 18.08 17.52
C ALA A 26 -2.93 17.25 18.22
N TRP A 27 -3.13 16.89 19.49
CA TRP A 27 -2.21 16.02 20.22
C TRP A 27 -2.26 14.57 19.72
N LEU A 28 -3.45 14.06 19.37
CA LEU A 28 -3.60 12.74 18.75
C LEU A 28 -2.93 12.65 17.37
N LEU A 29 -2.91 13.75 16.62
CA LEU A 29 -2.29 13.85 15.29
C LEU A 29 -0.85 14.36 15.30
N ARG A 30 -0.23 14.51 16.48
CA ARG A 30 1.14 14.99 16.60
C ARG A 30 2.12 13.94 16.07
N VAL A 31 3.09 14.40 15.30
CA VAL A 31 4.29 13.67 14.90
C VAL A 31 5.42 14.09 15.84
N GLU A 32 6.18 13.12 16.37
CA GLU A 32 7.34 13.37 17.22
C GLU A 32 8.61 13.56 16.37
N ASP A 33 9.61 14.26 16.89
CA ASP A 33 10.89 14.33 16.16
C ASP A 33 11.59 12.95 16.20
N ILE A 34 12.15 12.51 15.08
CA ILE A 34 13.00 11.31 15.05
C ILE A 34 14.31 11.65 15.77
N PRO A 35 14.65 10.97 16.88
CA PRO A 35 15.91 11.22 17.57
C PRO A 35 17.10 10.65 16.77
N ASP A 36 18.27 11.26 16.91
CA ASP A 36 19.51 10.78 16.27
C ASP A 36 19.82 9.31 16.62
N GLU A 37 19.54 8.94 17.88
CA GLU A 37 19.61 7.57 18.36
C GLU A 37 18.30 7.21 19.06
N LEU A 38 17.70 6.08 18.66
CA LEU A 38 16.47 5.64 19.28
C LEU A 38 16.73 5.22 20.75
N PRO A 39 15.86 5.61 21.70
CA PRO A 39 16.03 5.28 23.12
C PRO A 39 16.11 3.76 23.32
N ALA A 40 16.76 3.29 24.38
CA ALA A 40 16.85 1.85 24.64
C ALA A 40 15.46 1.18 24.67
N VAL A 41 15.40 -0.08 24.24
CA VAL A 41 14.19 -0.92 24.34
C VAL A 41 13.70 -0.91 25.79
N GLN A 42 12.42 -0.61 25.97
CA GLN A 42 11.78 -0.44 27.27
C GLN A 42 11.03 -1.73 27.64
N GLY A 43 11.49 -2.38 28.71
CA GLY A 43 10.89 -3.64 29.18
C GLY A 43 11.30 -4.86 28.36
N ASP A 44 10.51 -5.93 28.46
CA ASP A 44 10.72 -7.18 27.71
C ASP A 44 9.90 -7.16 26.41
N PRO A 45 10.54 -7.18 25.22
CA PRO A 45 9.85 -7.28 23.93
C PRO A 45 8.83 -8.43 23.87
N ARG A 46 9.11 -9.55 24.54
CA ARG A 46 8.24 -10.73 24.51
C ARG A 46 6.95 -10.54 25.31
N ALA A 47 6.92 -9.59 26.24
CA ALA A 47 5.74 -9.28 27.02
C ALA A 47 4.72 -8.43 26.25
N VAL A 48 5.08 -7.90 25.07
CA VAL A 48 4.17 -7.11 24.24
C VAL A 48 3.05 -7.99 23.73
N THR A 49 1.81 -7.51 23.94
CA THR A 49 0.60 -8.08 23.40
C THR A 49 -0.25 -6.96 22.81
N ILE A 50 -0.59 -7.07 21.53
CA ILE A 50 -1.54 -6.16 20.89
C ILE A 50 -2.91 -6.85 20.90
N PRO A 51 -3.97 -6.20 21.43
CA PRO A 51 -5.32 -6.74 21.41
C PRO A 51 -5.79 -7.13 19.99
N PRO A 52 -6.79 -8.03 19.88
CA PRO A 52 -7.34 -8.41 18.60
C PRO A 52 -8.01 -7.21 17.92
N VAL A 53 -7.94 -7.18 16.59
CA VAL A 53 -8.61 -6.17 15.76
C VAL A 53 -9.41 -6.88 14.69
N GLY A 54 -10.72 -6.62 14.67
CA GLY A 54 -11.65 -7.32 13.79
C GLY A 54 -11.62 -8.84 14.02
N ALA A 55 -11.47 -9.60 12.94
CA ALA A 55 -11.35 -11.06 12.98
C ALA A 55 -9.95 -11.60 13.38
N GLN A 56 -8.92 -10.75 13.52
CA GLN A 56 -7.58 -11.19 13.87
C GLN A 56 -7.50 -11.62 15.35
N PRO A 57 -6.78 -12.71 15.69
CA PRO A 57 -6.48 -13.04 17.09
C PRO A 57 -5.56 -11.98 17.71
N PRO A 58 -5.33 -11.96 19.03
CA PRO A 58 -4.32 -11.09 19.63
C PRO A 58 -2.91 -11.36 19.06
N LEU A 59 -2.09 -10.32 18.91
CA LEU A 59 -0.68 -10.48 18.55
C LEU A 59 0.17 -10.57 19.82
N GLU A 60 0.59 -11.78 20.16
CA GLU A 60 1.44 -12.06 21.31
C GLU A 60 2.88 -12.29 20.86
N LEU A 61 3.81 -11.39 21.19
CA LEU A 61 5.21 -11.49 20.73
C LEU A 61 5.91 -12.71 21.33
N ALA A 62 5.52 -13.13 22.55
CA ALA A 62 6.00 -14.37 23.15
C ALA A 62 5.66 -15.63 22.32
N ALA A 63 4.54 -15.64 21.60
CA ALA A 63 4.10 -16.77 20.78
C ALA A 63 4.90 -16.92 19.48
N LEU A 64 5.73 -15.94 19.14
CA LEU A 64 6.59 -15.95 17.96
C LEU A 64 7.97 -16.58 18.22
N ALA A 65 8.21 -17.09 19.44
CA ALA A 65 9.43 -17.78 19.78
C ALA A 65 9.75 -18.92 18.79
N GLY A 66 11.02 -19.01 18.39
CA GLY A 66 11.50 -19.92 17.35
C GLY A 66 11.39 -19.38 15.92
N LYS A 67 10.87 -18.16 15.72
CA LYS A 67 10.77 -17.50 14.42
C LYS A 67 11.48 -16.16 14.40
N THR A 68 11.97 -15.76 13.24
CA THR A 68 12.33 -14.36 12.99
C THR A 68 11.03 -13.58 12.74
N ALA A 69 10.74 -12.55 13.53
CA ALA A 69 9.52 -11.76 13.40
C ALA A 69 9.84 -10.34 12.91
N VAL A 70 9.15 -9.91 11.86
CA VAL A 70 9.30 -8.59 11.24
C VAL A 70 8.05 -7.78 11.49
N PHE A 71 8.23 -6.53 11.92
CA PHE A 71 7.14 -5.60 12.15
C PHE A 71 7.39 -4.33 11.38
N VAL A 72 6.44 -3.97 10.53
CA VAL A 72 6.36 -2.67 9.89
C VAL A 72 5.37 -1.84 10.69
N VAL A 73 5.82 -0.73 11.25
CA VAL A 73 4.94 0.22 11.93
C VAL A 73 4.53 1.29 10.93
N ILE A 74 3.22 1.44 10.73
CA ILE A 74 2.66 2.48 9.86
C ILE A 74 1.89 3.48 10.68
N SER A 75 2.00 4.74 10.30
CA SER A 75 1.26 5.83 10.91
C SER A 75 0.41 6.54 9.86
N PRO A 76 -0.82 6.96 10.19
CA PRO A 76 -1.65 7.76 9.29
C PRO A 76 -1.07 9.14 9.02
N GLN A 77 -0.14 9.63 9.85
CA GLN A 77 0.51 10.93 9.67
C GLN A 77 1.61 10.90 8.61
N ASN A 78 2.25 9.76 8.38
CA ASN A 78 3.37 9.67 7.44
C ASN A 78 3.43 8.32 6.70
N PHE A 79 2.37 8.00 5.95
CA PHE A 79 2.25 6.73 5.22
C PHE A 79 3.27 6.55 4.07
N ARG A 80 3.84 7.66 3.56
CA ARG A 80 4.83 7.63 2.46
C ARG A 80 6.23 7.30 2.96
N GLU A 81 6.52 7.53 4.23
CA GLU A 81 7.79 7.16 4.85
C GLU A 81 7.91 5.63 4.88
N GLY A 82 9.08 5.10 4.48
CA GLY A 82 9.29 3.65 4.40
C GLY A 82 8.78 2.97 3.14
N ARG A 83 8.33 3.72 2.12
CA ARG A 83 7.84 3.16 0.86
C ARG A 83 8.76 2.12 0.23
N ALA A 84 10.05 2.41 0.02
CA ALA A 84 10.93 1.44 -0.63
C ALA A 84 11.13 0.16 0.18
N LEU A 85 11.13 0.26 1.52
CA LEU A 85 11.15 -0.90 2.39
C LEU A 85 9.86 -1.71 2.29
N ASN A 86 8.70 -1.05 2.24
CA ASN A 86 7.42 -1.74 2.06
C ASN A 86 7.33 -2.41 0.68
N HIS A 87 7.74 -1.74 -0.39
CA HIS A 87 7.83 -2.32 -1.72
C HIS A 87 8.74 -3.56 -1.74
N ALA A 88 9.93 -3.46 -1.14
CA ALA A 88 10.86 -4.56 -1.03
C ALA A 88 10.26 -5.74 -0.24
N LEU A 89 9.64 -5.46 0.91
CA LEU A 89 8.93 -6.46 1.71
C LEU A 89 7.70 -7.04 1.01
N HIS A 90 7.04 -6.33 0.09
CA HIS A 90 5.95 -6.85 -0.74
C HIS A 90 6.45 -7.70 -1.92
N ARG A 91 7.71 -7.51 -2.33
CA ARG A 91 8.35 -8.26 -3.41
C ARG A 91 9.06 -9.53 -2.93
N TRP A 92 9.79 -9.46 -1.83
CA TRP A 92 10.65 -10.56 -1.39
C TRP A 92 9.89 -11.82 -0.99
N SER A 93 10.49 -12.97 -1.21
CA SER A 93 10.04 -14.23 -0.63
C SER A 93 10.70 -14.40 0.75
N LEU A 94 9.88 -14.45 1.79
CA LEU A 94 10.34 -14.72 3.15
C LEU A 94 10.39 -16.24 3.37
N PRO A 95 11.43 -16.76 4.03
CA PRO A 95 11.53 -18.18 4.31
C PRO A 95 10.52 -18.58 5.40
N PRO A 96 10.13 -19.87 5.53
CA PRO A 96 9.03 -20.29 6.41
C PRO A 96 9.20 -19.95 7.90
N GLN A 97 10.43 -19.77 8.36
CA GLN A 97 10.79 -19.38 9.72
C GLN A 97 10.70 -17.87 9.97
N THR A 98 10.46 -17.06 8.94
CA THR A 98 10.31 -15.61 9.04
C THR A 98 8.84 -15.24 8.86
N VAL A 99 8.29 -14.51 9.84
CA VAL A 99 6.91 -14.00 9.81
C VAL A 99 6.92 -12.49 9.82
N ALA A 100 5.94 -11.87 9.17
CA ALA A 100 5.84 -10.42 9.08
C ALA A 100 4.43 -9.93 9.43
N TYR A 101 4.38 -8.76 10.05
CA TYR A 101 3.18 -8.11 10.54
C TYR A 101 3.25 -6.61 10.28
N VAL A 102 2.08 -5.99 10.11
CA VAL A 102 1.95 -4.53 10.11
C VAL A 102 1.30 -4.11 11.43
N VAL A 103 1.84 -3.07 12.06
CA VAL A 103 1.29 -2.47 13.28
C VAL A 103 0.95 -1.01 12.98
N GLY A 104 -0.33 -0.67 12.99
CA GLY A 104 -0.79 0.71 12.92
C GLY A 104 -0.55 1.42 14.25
N ASP A 105 0.26 2.47 14.23
CA ASP A 105 0.40 3.42 15.32
C ASP A 105 -0.85 4.32 15.37
N VAL A 106 -1.79 3.92 16.22
CA VAL A 106 -3.07 4.61 16.45
C VAL A 106 -3.26 4.92 17.93
N GLU A 107 -2.16 5.20 18.64
CA GLU A 107 -2.17 5.49 20.07
C GLU A 107 -3.17 6.61 20.41
N GLY A 108 -4.08 6.31 21.34
CA GLY A 108 -5.12 7.24 21.79
C GLY A 108 -6.37 7.28 20.92
N MET A 109 -6.43 6.48 19.84
CA MET A 109 -7.62 6.37 18.97
C MET A 109 -8.59 5.25 19.40
N GLY A 110 -8.49 4.75 20.64
CA GLY A 110 -9.33 3.65 21.14
C GLY A 110 -10.84 3.91 21.05
N ALA A 111 -11.27 5.18 21.11
CA ALA A 111 -12.67 5.58 20.90
C ALA A 111 -13.19 5.29 19.47
N PHE A 112 -12.29 5.13 18.50
CA PHE A 112 -12.57 4.80 17.10
C PHE A 112 -12.24 3.34 16.76
N SER A 113 -11.97 2.50 17.76
CA SER A 113 -11.53 1.11 17.56
C SER A 113 -12.47 0.30 16.67
N ALA A 114 -13.79 0.45 16.80
CA ALA A 114 -14.76 -0.23 15.95
C ALA A 114 -14.66 0.19 14.47
N GLN A 115 -14.52 1.49 14.20
CA GLN A 115 -14.39 2.01 12.83
C GLN A 115 -13.04 1.62 12.21
N ILE A 116 -11.97 1.64 13.00
CA ILE A 116 -10.64 1.21 12.55
C ILE A 116 -10.64 -0.30 12.28
N ALA A 117 -11.26 -1.11 13.15
CA ALA A 117 -11.40 -2.55 12.93
C ALA A 117 -12.18 -2.86 11.65
N GLU A 118 -13.30 -2.18 11.41
CA GLU A 118 -14.07 -2.32 10.18
C GLU A 118 -13.25 -1.94 8.93
N GLY A 119 -12.48 -0.84 9.01
CA GLY A 119 -11.57 -0.44 7.93
C GLY A 119 -10.47 -1.47 7.68
N MET A 120 -9.88 -2.04 8.73
CA MET A 120 -8.85 -3.07 8.62
C MET A 120 -9.38 -4.38 8.06
N GLU A 121 -10.58 -4.82 8.47
CA GLU A 121 -11.22 -6.02 7.90
C GLU A 121 -11.43 -5.89 6.39
N ARG A 122 -11.82 -4.70 5.93
CA ARG A 122 -11.98 -4.41 4.49
C ARG A 122 -10.65 -4.44 3.73
N LEU A 123 -9.54 -4.12 4.39
CA LEU A 123 -8.20 -4.11 3.77
C LEU A 123 -7.43 -5.40 3.98
N ALA A 124 -7.93 -6.35 4.79
CA ALA A 124 -7.19 -7.55 5.16
C ALA A 124 -6.73 -8.36 3.94
N ASP A 125 -7.58 -8.50 2.93
CA ASP A 125 -7.28 -9.22 1.68
C ASP A 125 -6.45 -8.37 0.69
N GLU A 126 -6.32 -7.07 0.92
CA GLU A 126 -5.54 -6.14 0.11
C GLU A 126 -4.08 -6.02 0.58
N MET A 127 -3.82 -6.45 1.82
CA MET A 127 -2.52 -6.36 2.49
C MET A 127 -1.78 -7.68 2.42
N ARG A 128 -0.44 -7.62 2.29
CA ARG A 128 0.38 -8.85 2.28
C ARG A 128 0.44 -9.52 3.64
N TYR A 129 0.49 -8.71 4.69
CA TYR A 129 0.75 -9.15 6.05
C TYR A 129 -0.42 -8.77 6.96
N PRO A 130 -0.71 -9.57 8.00
CA PRO A 130 -1.76 -9.24 8.95
C PRO A 130 -1.49 -7.88 9.61
N VAL A 131 -2.55 -7.07 9.71
CA VAL A 131 -2.48 -5.72 10.26
C VAL A 131 -3.10 -5.70 11.66
N TYR A 132 -2.39 -5.07 12.59
CA TYR A 132 -2.78 -4.85 13.97
C TYR A 132 -2.85 -3.36 14.26
N ALA A 133 -3.61 -2.97 15.30
CA ALA A 133 -3.74 -1.57 15.70
C ALA A 133 -3.32 -1.41 17.16
N ASP A 134 -2.25 -0.63 17.39
CA ASP A 134 -1.70 -0.39 18.73
C ASP A 134 -2.36 0.84 19.39
N PHE A 135 -3.62 0.68 19.79
CA PHE A 135 -4.39 1.77 20.42
C PHE A 135 -3.79 2.30 21.72
N GLU A 136 -3.06 1.44 22.42
CA GLU A 136 -2.43 1.75 23.69
C GLU A 136 -0.98 2.21 23.51
N GLY A 137 -0.41 2.18 22.30
CA GLY A 137 0.98 2.57 22.04
C GLY A 137 2.04 1.66 22.69
N VAL A 138 1.67 0.43 23.07
CA VAL A 138 2.56 -0.48 23.80
C VAL A 138 3.74 -0.91 22.94
N PHE A 139 3.49 -1.23 21.66
CA PHE A 139 4.52 -1.66 20.72
C PHE A 139 5.52 -0.52 20.48
N ALA A 140 5.03 0.65 20.07
CA ALA A 140 5.88 1.80 19.77
C ALA A 140 6.75 2.20 20.98
N ARG A 141 6.16 2.27 22.19
CA ARG A 141 6.91 2.61 23.41
C ARG A 141 7.93 1.54 23.80
N THR A 142 7.60 0.26 23.72
CA THR A 142 8.55 -0.83 24.03
C THR A 142 9.77 -0.76 23.12
N PHE A 143 9.57 -0.51 21.83
CA PHE A 143 10.68 -0.36 20.89
C PHE A 143 11.22 1.06 20.81
N GLY A 144 10.71 2.01 21.59
CA GLY A 144 11.20 3.40 21.56
C GLY A 144 11.10 4.04 20.18
N LEU A 145 10.04 3.73 19.42
CA LEU A 145 9.77 4.31 18.11
C LEU A 145 9.01 5.63 18.30
N PRO A 146 9.40 6.72 17.60
CA PRO A 146 8.73 8.00 17.70
C PRO A 146 7.34 7.91 17.08
N LYS A 147 6.35 8.52 17.74
CA LYS A 147 4.97 8.54 17.27
C LYS A 147 4.85 9.25 15.93
N GLY A 148 4.00 8.72 15.05
CA GLY A 148 3.68 9.39 13.79
C GLY A 148 4.63 9.08 12.63
N HIS A 149 5.58 8.17 12.83
CA HIS A 149 6.58 7.78 11.85
C HIS A 149 6.45 6.34 11.39
N HIS A 150 7.00 6.05 10.22
CA HIS A 150 7.26 4.68 9.83
C HIS A 150 8.25 4.04 10.80
N GLY A 151 8.05 2.78 11.16
CA GLY A 151 8.98 2.03 11.99
C GLY A 151 9.27 0.66 11.41
N PHE A 152 10.43 0.11 11.73
CA PHE A 152 10.80 -1.24 11.33
C PHE A 152 11.53 -1.93 12.47
N VAL A 153 11.05 -3.11 12.86
CA VAL A 153 11.61 -3.91 13.95
C VAL A 153 11.75 -5.35 13.49
N VAL A 154 12.90 -5.97 13.78
CA VAL A 154 13.14 -7.40 13.58
C VAL A 154 13.51 -8.03 14.91
N LEU A 155 12.75 -9.05 15.29
CA LEU A 155 13.05 -9.93 16.42
C LEU A 155 13.63 -11.24 15.93
N GLY A 156 14.68 -11.72 16.60
CA GLY A 156 15.23 -13.04 16.38
C GLY A 156 14.38 -14.15 17.02
N PRO A 157 14.68 -15.43 16.70
CA PRO A 157 13.96 -16.58 17.26
C PRO A 157 13.90 -16.67 18.79
N ASP A 158 14.86 -16.07 19.49
CA ASP A 158 14.92 -16.01 20.95
C ASP A 158 14.21 -14.77 21.54
N GLY A 159 13.68 -13.88 20.69
CA GLY A 159 13.06 -12.61 21.06
C GLY A 159 14.04 -11.45 21.18
N THR A 160 15.32 -11.63 20.83
CA THR A 160 16.30 -10.53 20.77
C THR A 160 15.95 -9.56 19.65
N VAL A 161 16.18 -8.26 19.87
CA VAL A 161 16.03 -7.25 18.82
C VAL A 161 17.26 -7.30 17.92
N LEU A 162 17.07 -7.73 16.67
CA LEU A 162 18.13 -7.83 15.66
C LEU A 162 18.30 -6.53 14.87
N GLU A 163 17.18 -5.85 14.59
CA GLU A 163 17.14 -4.59 13.88
C GLU A 163 16.00 -3.75 14.43
N ARG A 164 16.22 -2.45 14.49
CA ARG A 164 15.22 -1.48 14.90
C ARG A 164 15.55 -0.13 14.28
N ARG A 165 14.56 0.51 13.66
CA ARG A 165 14.68 1.88 13.16
C ARG A 165 13.35 2.62 13.08
N SER A 166 13.46 3.94 13.06
CA SER A 166 12.42 4.86 12.62
C SER A 166 12.74 5.28 11.18
N GLY A 167 11.70 5.48 10.39
CA GLY A 167 11.77 5.77 8.97
C GLY A 167 11.90 4.53 8.09
N GLY A 168 12.18 4.80 6.81
CA GLY A 168 12.37 3.79 5.78
C GLY A 168 13.78 3.21 5.69
N ALA A 169 13.99 2.38 4.67
CA ALA A 169 15.30 1.85 4.29
C ALA A 169 15.43 1.94 2.78
N GLU A 170 16.64 2.24 2.30
CA GLU A 170 16.93 2.42 0.88
C GLU A 170 18.22 1.68 0.48
N ALA A 171 18.36 1.37 -0.82
CA ALA A 171 19.60 0.90 -1.44
C ALA A 171 20.36 -0.18 -0.62
N ALA A 172 21.58 0.12 -0.17
CA ALA A 172 22.43 -0.82 0.56
C ALA A 172 21.80 -1.30 1.88
N GLU A 173 20.90 -0.52 2.48
CA GLU A 173 20.20 -0.91 3.70
C GLU A 173 19.13 -1.96 3.43
N LEU A 174 18.42 -1.84 2.31
CA LEU A 174 17.48 -2.86 1.86
C LEU A 174 18.18 -4.19 1.67
N GLU A 175 19.38 -4.19 1.07
CA GLU A 175 20.16 -5.41 0.90
C GLU A 175 20.59 -6.01 2.25
N ARG A 176 21.01 -5.20 3.22
CA ARG A 176 21.31 -5.68 4.58
C ARG A 176 20.08 -6.30 5.24
N ILE A 177 18.92 -5.64 5.14
CA ILE A 177 17.65 -6.15 5.68
C ILE A 177 17.27 -7.46 4.99
N ARG A 178 17.38 -7.54 3.66
CA ARG A 178 17.10 -8.76 2.90
C ARG A 178 17.91 -9.96 3.42
N VAL A 179 19.22 -9.75 3.60
CA VAL A 179 20.13 -10.79 4.15
C VAL A 179 19.76 -11.13 5.59
N LEU A 180 19.50 -10.14 6.45
CA LEU A 180 19.09 -10.33 7.84
C LEU A 180 17.85 -11.23 7.95
N LEU A 181 16.86 -11.01 7.06
CA LEU A 181 15.61 -11.75 7.05
C LEU A 181 15.72 -13.14 6.39
N GLY A 182 16.86 -13.45 5.78
CA GLY A 182 17.02 -14.61 4.90
C GLY A 182 16.07 -14.56 3.70
N ALA A 183 15.71 -13.36 3.27
CA ALA A 183 14.74 -13.12 2.21
C ALA A 183 15.40 -13.22 0.82
N GLU A 184 14.60 -13.64 -0.16
CA GLU A 184 15.05 -13.80 -1.54
C GLU A 184 14.25 -12.90 -2.48
N GLU A 185 14.90 -12.36 -3.50
CA GLU A 185 14.17 -11.81 -4.64
C GLU A 185 13.40 -12.95 -5.32
N PRO A 186 12.17 -12.71 -5.80
CA PRO A 186 11.44 -13.73 -6.54
C PRO A 186 12.27 -14.15 -7.75
N ALA A 187 12.26 -15.44 -8.05
CA ALA A 187 12.91 -15.95 -9.25
C ALA A 187 12.41 -15.17 -10.48
N PRO A 188 13.28 -14.90 -11.47
CA PRO A 188 12.86 -14.30 -12.72
C PRO A 188 11.72 -15.12 -13.33
N GLY A 189 10.71 -14.42 -13.86
CA GLY A 189 9.59 -15.09 -14.49
C GLY A 189 9.98 -15.79 -15.79
N PRO A 190 9.06 -16.59 -16.38
CA PRO A 190 9.28 -17.17 -17.69
C PRO A 190 9.41 -16.07 -18.75
N ALA A 191 10.06 -16.39 -19.86
CA ALA A 191 10.03 -15.51 -21.02
C ALA A 191 8.58 -15.28 -21.49
N ALA A 192 8.28 -14.06 -21.92
CA ALA A 192 6.99 -13.76 -22.50
C ALA A 192 6.71 -14.68 -23.70
N PRO A 193 5.45 -15.17 -23.87
CA PRO A 193 5.05 -15.93 -25.04
C PRO A 193 5.17 -15.06 -26.31
N GLU A 194 5.00 -15.66 -27.49
CA GLU A 194 4.87 -14.89 -28.72
C GLU A 194 3.53 -14.13 -28.74
N PHE A 195 3.57 -12.84 -29.05
CA PHE A 195 2.40 -11.99 -29.18
C PHE A 195 2.69 -10.77 -30.06
N SER A 196 1.63 -10.15 -30.58
CA SER A 196 1.67 -8.84 -31.21
C SER A 196 0.34 -8.11 -30.97
N VAL A 197 0.40 -6.94 -30.34
CA VAL A 197 -0.80 -6.18 -29.95
C VAL A 197 -0.45 -4.69 -29.81
N GLY A 198 -1.22 -3.80 -30.44
CA GLY A 198 -1.03 -2.35 -30.26
C GLY A 198 0.40 -1.86 -30.59
N GLY A 199 1.07 -2.50 -31.56
CA GLY A 199 2.47 -2.21 -31.87
C GLY A 199 3.46 -2.55 -30.74
N LEU A 200 3.05 -3.40 -29.80
CA LEU A 200 3.90 -4.14 -28.88
C LEU A 200 4.00 -5.59 -29.35
N ASP A 201 5.17 -6.15 -29.15
CA ASP A 201 5.49 -7.56 -29.36
C ASP A 201 6.61 -7.95 -28.39
N ARG A 202 6.97 -9.22 -28.40
CA ARG A 202 8.03 -9.75 -27.54
C ARG A 202 9.36 -9.01 -27.69
N GLU A 203 9.74 -8.64 -28.92
CA GLU A 203 11.01 -7.98 -29.20
C GLU A 203 11.03 -6.58 -28.58
N SER A 204 10.01 -5.78 -28.85
CA SER A 204 9.86 -4.40 -28.35
C SER A 204 9.84 -4.31 -26.82
N CYS A 205 9.36 -5.36 -26.13
CA CYS A 205 9.33 -5.45 -24.67
C CYS A 205 10.63 -6.01 -24.06
N SER A 206 11.56 -6.50 -24.88
CA SER A 206 12.82 -7.11 -24.42
C SER A 206 14.06 -6.24 -24.64
N GLN A 207 13.88 -5.04 -25.20
CA GLN A 207 14.94 -4.08 -25.51
C GLN A 207 15.06 -2.99 -24.43
N GLY A 208 14.98 -3.37 -23.16
CA GLY A 208 15.10 -2.47 -22.01
C GLY A 208 13.87 -1.62 -21.72
N THR A 209 12.76 -1.80 -22.45
CA THR A 209 11.50 -1.09 -22.22
C THR A 209 10.46 -2.07 -21.66
N PRO A 210 10.07 -1.96 -20.38
CA PRO A 210 9.00 -2.76 -19.81
C PRO A 210 7.66 -2.52 -20.53
N CYS A 211 6.84 -3.56 -20.58
CA CYS A 211 5.51 -3.51 -21.18
C CYS A 211 4.43 -3.92 -20.19
N ALA A 212 3.29 -3.23 -20.23
CA ALA A 212 2.09 -3.61 -19.49
C ALA A 212 0.97 -4.03 -20.44
N LEU A 213 0.39 -5.20 -20.21
CA LEU A 213 -0.82 -5.68 -20.89
C LEU A 213 -1.93 -5.80 -19.84
N VAL A 214 -2.99 -5.00 -20.01
CA VAL A 214 -4.15 -4.98 -19.11
C VAL A 214 -5.36 -5.51 -19.84
N PHE A 215 -5.97 -6.58 -19.35
CA PHE A 215 -7.13 -7.23 -19.95
C PHE A 215 -8.38 -6.88 -19.14
N LEU A 216 -9.42 -6.37 -19.81
CA LEU A 216 -10.72 -6.11 -19.18
C LEU A 216 -11.67 -7.29 -19.34
N ALA A 217 -12.46 -7.61 -18.32
CA ALA A 217 -13.49 -8.66 -18.44
C ALA A 217 -14.72 -8.19 -19.23
N HIS A 218 -15.00 -6.89 -19.22
CA HIS A 218 -16.11 -6.26 -19.92
C HIS A 218 -15.79 -4.80 -20.22
N ALA A 219 -16.69 -4.12 -20.93
CA ALA A 219 -16.55 -2.69 -21.18
C ALA A 219 -16.66 -1.88 -19.88
N VAL A 220 -15.84 -0.83 -19.73
CA VAL A 220 -15.85 0.08 -18.57
C VAL A 220 -16.15 1.50 -19.04
N ALA A 221 -17.14 2.16 -18.46
CA ALA A 221 -17.43 3.56 -18.77
C ALA A 221 -16.68 4.50 -17.81
N ARG A 222 -16.27 5.67 -18.29
CA ARG A 222 -15.59 6.70 -17.46
C ARG A 222 -16.31 6.96 -16.14
N LYS A 223 -17.63 7.13 -16.18
CA LYS A 223 -18.49 7.41 -15.00
C LYS A 223 -18.46 6.34 -13.90
N ASP A 224 -17.95 5.14 -14.22
CA ASP A 224 -17.88 4.02 -13.28
C ASP A 224 -16.51 3.96 -12.58
N VAL A 225 -15.51 4.69 -13.08
CA VAL A 225 -14.15 4.70 -12.55
C VAL A 225 -14.01 5.80 -11.49
N PRO A 226 -13.74 5.47 -10.22
CA PRO A 226 -13.57 6.50 -9.20
C PRO A 226 -12.23 7.23 -9.28
N LYS A 227 -12.15 8.41 -8.65
CA LYS A 227 -10.91 9.20 -8.48
C LYS A 227 -10.21 9.61 -9.80
N ILE A 228 -10.96 9.69 -10.89
CA ILE A 228 -10.48 10.27 -12.15
C ILE A 228 -11.37 11.47 -12.53
N PRO A 229 -10.87 12.44 -13.31
CA PRO A 229 -11.68 13.56 -13.76
C PRO A 229 -12.94 13.07 -14.49
N GLY A 230 -14.12 13.52 -14.08
CA GLY A 230 -15.42 13.10 -14.67
C GLY A 230 -15.78 11.63 -14.42
N GLY A 231 -15.13 10.99 -13.45
CA GLY A 231 -15.37 9.62 -13.03
C GLY A 231 -16.58 9.46 -12.11
N TYR A 232 -16.58 8.40 -11.30
CA TYR A 232 -17.61 8.18 -10.30
C TYR A 232 -17.48 9.15 -9.11
N ASP A 233 -18.47 10.02 -8.94
CA ASP A 233 -18.53 11.07 -7.91
C ASP A 233 -19.45 10.74 -6.71
N GLY A 234 -19.82 9.47 -6.53
CA GLY A 234 -20.65 9.05 -5.40
C GLY A 234 -19.89 8.91 -4.08
N ASP A 235 -20.56 8.33 -3.08
CA ASP A 235 -20.01 8.15 -1.73
C ASP A 235 -18.90 7.09 -1.67
N ASP A 236 -18.24 7.00 -0.51
CA ASP A 236 -17.12 6.08 -0.29
C ASP A 236 -17.53 4.61 -0.41
N GLU A 237 -18.79 4.28 -0.09
CA GLU A 237 -19.31 2.92 -0.17
C GLU A 237 -19.55 2.52 -1.64
N GLY A 238 -20.21 3.36 -2.42
CA GLY A 238 -20.40 3.15 -3.85
C GLY A 238 -19.10 3.18 -4.64
N ARG A 239 -18.09 3.92 -4.16
CA ARG A 239 -16.71 3.88 -4.66
C ARG A 239 -16.08 2.52 -4.36
N ARG A 240 -16.21 2.02 -3.13
CA ARG A 240 -15.68 0.73 -2.70
C ARG A 240 -16.28 -0.42 -3.52
N GLU A 241 -17.60 -0.45 -3.66
CA GLU A 241 -18.31 -1.47 -4.44
C GLU A 241 -17.81 -1.53 -5.89
N ARG A 242 -17.58 -0.38 -6.53
CA ARG A 242 -17.01 -0.31 -7.88
C ARG A 242 -15.57 -0.81 -7.92
N MET A 243 -14.77 -0.49 -6.91
CA MET A 243 -13.39 -0.96 -6.85
C MET A 243 -13.27 -2.47 -6.55
N LEU A 244 -14.36 -3.18 -6.23
CA LEU A 244 -14.39 -4.64 -6.17
C LEU A 244 -14.51 -5.28 -7.56
N ASP A 245 -14.91 -4.51 -8.58
CA ASP A 245 -14.88 -4.94 -9.97
C ASP A 245 -13.43 -4.89 -10.49
N PRO A 246 -12.84 -6.03 -10.89
CA PRO A 246 -11.49 -6.08 -11.42
C PRO A 246 -11.24 -5.18 -12.62
N SER A 247 -12.20 -5.08 -13.55
CA SER A 247 -12.05 -4.26 -14.75
C SER A 247 -12.00 -2.77 -14.40
N ILE A 248 -12.89 -2.33 -13.50
CA ILE A 248 -12.91 -0.94 -13.02
C ILE A 248 -11.59 -0.63 -12.29
N ARG A 249 -11.13 -1.51 -11.42
CA ARG A 249 -9.87 -1.34 -10.67
C ARG A 249 -8.64 -1.28 -11.59
N LEU A 250 -8.60 -2.11 -12.63
CA LEU A 250 -7.52 -2.10 -13.62
C LEU A 250 -7.54 -0.82 -14.44
N VAL A 251 -8.71 -0.33 -14.86
CA VAL A 251 -8.81 0.98 -15.52
C VAL A 251 -8.35 2.10 -14.59
N ALA A 252 -8.76 2.09 -13.32
CA ALA A 252 -8.26 3.07 -12.34
C ALA A 252 -6.74 3.03 -12.19
N THR A 253 -6.15 1.82 -12.26
CA THR A 253 -4.69 1.64 -12.23
C THR A 253 -4.02 2.20 -13.48
N VAL A 254 -4.57 1.93 -14.68
CA VAL A 254 -4.11 2.52 -15.94
C VAL A 254 -4.17 4.04 -15.90
N MET A 255 -5.27 4.61 -15.41
CA MET A 255 -5.45 6.06 -15.30
C MET A 255 -4.46 6.73 -14.34
N ALA A 256 -4.00 6.00 -13.32
CA ALA A 256 -2.98 6.47 -12.38
C ALA A 256 -1.54 6.23 -12.86
N ALA A 257 -1.32 5.41 -13.89
CA ALA A 257 0.02 5.10 -14.42
C ALA A 257 0.36 5.96 -15.65
N LYS A 258 1.11 7.05 -15.46
CA LYS A 258 1.74 7.75 -16.59
C LYS A 258 3.01 6.97 -17.00
N LEU A 259 3.00 6.34 -18.18
CA LEU A 259 4.12 5.49 -18.61
C LEU A 259 5.19 6.30 -19.35
N GLU A 260 6.22 6.73 -18.62
CA GLU A 260 7.36 7.47 -19.20
C GLU A 260 8.47 6.56 -19.70
N ARG A 261 8.67 5.43 -19.01
CA ARG A 261 9.76 4.47 -19.25
C ARG A 261 9.26 3.09 -19.70
N ALA A 262 7.95 2.96 -19.89
CA ALA A 262 7.28 1.72 -20.25
C ALA A 262 6.25 1.99 -21.35
N ARG A 263 5.71 0.91 -21.94
CA ARG A 263 4.59 1.00 -22.88
C ARG A 263 3.45 0.12 -22.43
N GLY A 264 2.21 0.57 -22.63
CA GLY A 264 1.03 -0.09 -22.10
C GLY A 264 -0.02 -0.34 -23.17
N VAL A 265 -0.67 -1.50 -23.11
CA VAL A 265 -1.86 -1.80 -23.89
C VAL A 265 -3.00 -2.20 -22.97
N LEU A 266 -4.14 -1.52 -23.13
CA LEU A 266 -5.42 -1.87 -22.54
C LEU A 266 -6.23 -2.66 -23.57
N VAL A 267 -6.38 -3.96 -23.33
CA VAL A 267 -7.12 -4.92 -24.16
C VAL A 267 -8.57 -4.95 -23.69
N GLY A 268 -9.47 -4.43 -24.52
CA GLY A 268 -10.89 -4.32 -24.23
C GLY A 268 -11.43 -2.91 -24.43
N ARG A 269 -12.67 -2.70 -24.00
CA ARG A 269 -13.39 -1.46 -24.30
C ARG A 269 -13.47 -0.53 -23.09
N VAL A 270 -12.96 0.69 -23.22
CA VAL A 270 -13.36 1.82 -22.38
C VAL A 270 -14.24 2.79 -23.17
N ASN A 271 -15.22 3.39 -22.51
CA ASN A 271 -16.14 4.37 -23.14
C ASN A 271 -15.95 5.74 -22.51
N ASP A 272 -15.88 6.77 -23.36
CA ASP A 272 -15.75 8.18 -22.99
C ASP A 272 -14.52 8.49 -22.11
N LEU A 273 -13.45 7.72 -22.29
CA LEU A 273 -12.22 7.80 -21.50
C LEU A 273 -11.00 7.94 -22.41
N GLU A 274 -10.20 8.96 -22.19
CA GLU A 274 -8.89 9.13 -22.83
C GLU A 274 -7.81 8.53 -21.92
N LEU A 275 -6.97 7.65 -22.47
CA LEU A 275 -5.93 6.99 -21.69
C LEU A 275 -4.71 7.91 -21.50
N PRO A 276 -3.99 7.81 -20.37
CA PRO A 276 -2.77 8.58 -20.16
C PRO A 276 -1.68 8.26 -21.17
N ARG A 277 -0.66 9.12 -21.24
CA ARG A 277 0.51 8.94 -22.11
C ARG A 277 1.15 7.56 -21.91
N GLY A 278 1.50 6.94 -23.04
CA GLY A 278 2.17 5.64 -23.10
C GLY A 278 1.22 4.44 -23.09
N TRP A 279 -0.09 4.68 -22.91
CA TRP A 279 -1.12 3.66 -23.06
C TRP A 279 -1.79 3.71 -24.44
N GLN A 280 -2.12 2.54 -24.97
CA GLN A 280 -2.98 2.38 -26.13
C GLN A 280 -4.14 1.45 -25.79
N GLN A 281 -5.34 1.79 -26.25
CA GLN A 281 -6.46 0.86 -26.24
C GLN A 281 -6.48 0.02 -27.51
N VAL A 282 -6.80 -1.27 -27.38
CA VAL A 282 -7.06 -2.18 -28.50
C VAL A 282 -8.35 -2.95 -28.25
N ASP A 283 -8.96 -3.44 -29.33
CA ASP A 283 -10.08 -4.38 -29.22
C ASP A 283 -9.65 -5.69 -28.55
N ASP A 284 -10.63 -6.40 -28.01
CA ASP A 284 -10.39 -7.68 -27.35
C ASP A 284 -9.82 -8.72 -28.33
N ASP A 285 -8.82 -9.48 -27.89
CA ASP A 285 -8.12 -10.47 -28.72
C ASP A 285 -8.03 -11.82 -27.99
N ALA A 286 -8.78 -12.80 -28.49
CA ALA A 286 -8.84 -14.15 -27.93
C ALA A 286 -7.51 -14.92 -28.05
N ALA A 287 -6.73 -14.68 -29.11
CA ALA A 287 -5.42 -15.31 -29.29
C ALA A 287 -4.43 -14.75 -28.27
N LEU A 288 -4.41 -13.42 -28.10
CA LEU A 288 -3.58 -12.76 -27.10
C LEU A 288 -3.90 -13.24 -25.68
N ARG A 289 -5.19 -13.28 -25.32
CA ARG A 289 -5.65 -13.84 -24.04
C ARG A 289 -5.14 -15.26 -23.83
N THR A 290 -5.26 -16.11 -24.86
CA THR A 290 -4.80 -17.49 -24.81
C THR A 290 -3.28 -17.59 -24.61
N SER A 291 -2.48 -16.77 -25.31
CA SER A 291 -1.02 -16.75 -25.16
C SER A 291 -0.57 -16.48 -23.73
N PHE A 292 -1.29 -15.61 -23.01
CA PHE A 292 -1.00 -15.29 -21.61
C PHE A 292 -1.85 -16.11 -20.61
N GLY A 293 -2.72 -17.01 -21.07
CA GLY A 293 -3.59 -17.79 -20.18
C GLY A 293 -4.62 -16.93 -19.41
N VAL A 294 -5.11 -15.85 -20.00
CA VAL A 294 -6.21 -15.02 -19.48
C VAL A 294 -7.54 -15.59 -19.99
N GLY A 295 -8.52 -15.80 -19.12
CA GLY A 295 -9.87 -16.24 -19.53
C GLY A 295 -10.59 -15.23 -20.44
N ALA A 296 -11.57 -15.71 -21.21
CA ALA A 296 -12.32 -14.89 -22.18
C ALA A 296 -13.10 -13.72 -21.55
N GLN A 297 -13.51 -13.86 -20.29
CA GLN A 297 -14.20 -12.83 -19.51
C GLN A 297 -13.47 -12.55 -18.20
N GLU A 298 -12.17 -12.82 -18.18
CA GLU A 298 -11.33 -12.60 -17.00
C GLU A 298 -10.58 -11.29 -17.18
N ALA A 299 -10.55 -10.50 -16.10
CA ALA A 299 -9.70 -9.32 -16.03
C ALA A 299 -8.30 -9.74 -15.56
N GLY A 300 -7.25 -9.07 -16.02
CA GLY A 300 -5.90 -9.39 -15.60
C GLY A 300 -4.88 -8.34 -15.98
N ILE A 301 -3.72 -8.41 -15.36
CA ILE A 301 -2.57 -7.58 -15.68
C ILE A 301 -1.34 -8.47 -15.83
N VAL A 302 -0.63 -8.26 -16.95
CA VAL A 302 0.65 -8.89 -17.24
C VAL A 302 1.67 -7.78 -17.42
N ILE A 303 2.75 -7.84 -16.66
CA ILE A 303 3.89 -6.95 -16.82
C ILE A 303 5.08 -7.76 -17.33
N ILE A 304 5.64 -7.34 -18.44
CA ILE A 304 6.86 -7.87 -19.03
C ILE A 304 7.98 -6.89 -18.69
N ASP A 305 9.05 -7.36 -18.04
CA ASP A 305 10.22 -6.52 -17.74
C ASP A 305 11.02 -6.17 -19.00
N GLY A 306 11.98 -5.25 -18.88
CA GLY A 306 12.83 -4.84 -20.00
C GLY A 306 13.73 -5.94 -20.56
N ASN A 307 13.76 -7.14 -19.97
CA ASN A 307 14.47 -8.31 -20.50
C ASN A 307 13.53 -9.28 -21.23
N GLY A 308 12.25 -8.95 -21.36
CA GLY A 308 11.25 -9.80 -21.98
C GLY A 308 10.74 -10.94 -21.09
N LEU A 309 10.93 -10.85 -19.78
CA LEU A 309 10.44 -11.83 -18.80
C LEU A 309 9.12 -11.37 -18.18
N VAL A 310 8.20 -12.30 -17.92
CA VAL A 310 6.94 -12.00 -17.26
C VAL A 310 7.20 -11.73 -15.78
N ALA A 311 7.26 -10.46 -15.40
CA ALA A 311 7.56 -10.03 -14.04
C ALA A 311 6.34 -9.98 -13.14
N VAL A 312 5.15 -9.75 -13.69
CA VAL A 312 3.86 -9.80 -12.97
C VAL A 312 2.85 -10.50 -13.84
N ASP A 313 2.09 -11.42 -13.25
CA ASP A 313 1.00 -12.11 -13.92
C ASP A 313 -0.16 -12.31 -12.92
N GLU A 314 -1.12 -11.40 -12.94
CA GLU A 314 -2.22 -11.36 -11.98
C GLU A 314 -3.57 -11.42 -12.68
N ARG A 315 -4.54 -12.02 -12.01
CA ARG A 315 -5.89 -12.28 -12.53
C ARG A 315 -6.94 -11.82 -11.54
N GLY A 316 -8.09 -11.38 -12.05
CA GLY A 316 -9.19 -10.89 -11.24
C GLY A 316 -8.80 -9.66 -10.41
N LEU A 317 -9.25 -9.64 -9.15
CA LEU A 317 -9.01 -8.51 -8.25
C LEU A 317 -7.56 -8.53 -7.75
N VAL A 318 -6.73 -7.63 -8.30
CA VAL A 318 -5.32 -7.48 -7.89
C VAL A 318 -5.27 -6.80 -6.52
N PRO A 319 -4.68 -7.44 -5.48
CA PRO A 319 -4.51 -6.85 -4.16
C PRO A 319 -3.60 -5.62 -4.21
N LEU A 320 -3.87 -4.62 -3.35
CA LEU A 320 -3.09 -3.39 -3.30
C LEU A 320 -1.58 -3.64 -3.13
N TYR A 321 -1.16 -4.55 -2.25
CA TYR A 321 0.27 -4.83 -2.03
C TYR A 321 1.00 -5.34 -3.28
N LYS A 322 0.28 -5.93 -4.26
CA LYS A 322 0.86 -6.40 -5.51
C LYS A 322 1.03 -5.28 -6.54
N ARG A 323 0.34 -4.15 -6.37
CA ARG A 323 0.49 -2.97 -7.24
C ARG A 323 1.87 -2.34 -7.12
N ASP A 324 2.51 -2.45 -5.97
CA ASP A 324 3.87 -1.96 -5.74
C ASP A 324 4.87 -2.66 -6.68
N ARG A 325 4.70 -3.97 -6.90
CA ARG A 325 5.51 -4.72 -7.86
C ARG A 325 5.24 -4.29 -9.30
N VAL A 326 4.00 -3.96 -9.63
CA VAL A 326 3.68 -3.36 -10.94
C VAL A 326 4.45 -2.04 -11.08
N ALA A 327 4.26 -1.13 -10.12
CA ALA A 327 4.92 0.18 -10.07
C ALA A 327 6.44 0.10 -10.25
N ASP A 328 7.11 -0.78 -9.50
CA ASP A 328 8.56 -0.99 -9.58
C ASP A 328 9.01 -1.37 -10.99
N VAL A 329 8.29 -2.26 -11.67
CA VAL A 329 8.72 -2.79 -12.98
C VAL A 329 8.46 -1.78 -14.11
N ILE A 330 7.32 -1.09 -14.09
CA ILE A 330 6.99 -0.09 -15.14
C ILE A 330 7.49 1.32 -14.81
N GLY A 331 8.07 1.53 -13.63
CA GLY A 331 8.65 2.79 -13.19
C GLY A 331 7.63 3.90 -12.96
N VAL A 332 6.49 3.60 -12.33
CA VAL A 332 5.45 4.60 -11.99
C VAL A 332 5.25 4.74 -10.49
N ASP A 333 4.79 5.90 -10.06
CA ASP A 333 4.30 6.14 -8.70
C ASP A 333 2.78 6.33 -8.72
N PHE A 334 2.04 5.35 -8.23
CA PHE A 334 0.57 5.39 -8.19
C PHE A 334 0.01 6.37 -7.14
N GLU A 335 0.85 6.90 -6.25
CA GLU A 335 0.43 7.76 -5.14
C GLU A 335 0.78 9.23 -5.36
N LYS A 336 1.48 9.57 -6.45
CA LYS A 336 1.72 10.96 -6.85
C LYS A 336 0.42 11.54 -7.41
N PRO A 337 -0.11 12.64 -6.86
CA PRO A 337 -1.26 13.35 -7.44
C PRO A 337 -0.94 13.73 -8.89
N ALA A 338 -1.92 13.64 -9.78
CA ALA A 338 -1.74 13.94 -11.20
C ALA A 338 -1.22 15.36 -11.49
N ASP A 339 -1.35 16.26 -10.51
CA ASP A 339 -1.08 17.71 -10.58
C ASP A 339 0.27 18.14 -9.95
N GLU A 340 1.06 17.22 -9.36
CA GLU A 340 2.38 17.53 -8.76
C GLU A 340 3.56 17.48 -9.77
N ASP A 341 3.29 17.64 -11.06
CA ASP A 341 4.33 17.54 -12.12
C ASP A 341 4.76 18.91 -12.70
N ASP A 342 4.26 20.06 -12.22
CA ASP A 342 4.49 21.35 -12.91
C ASP A 342 5.32 22.42 -12.16
N ASP A 343 5.76 22.22 -10.90
CA ASP A 343 6.33 23.33 -10.11
C ASP A 343 7.80 23.19 -9.64
N ASP A 344 8.52 22.11 -9.94
CA ASP A 344 9.89 21.89 -9.39
C ASP A 344 11.05 21.92 -10.42
N ASP A 345 10.84 22.50 -11.62
CA ASP A 345 11.92 22.85 -12.55
C ASP A 345 12.12 24.38 -12.66
N GLU A 346 12.68 24.99 -11.60
CA GLU A 346 13.43 26.27 -11.67
C GLU A 346 14.81 26.16 -11.02
#